data_AF-A0A9P6XQ74-F1
#
_entry.id   AF-A0A9P6XQ74-F1
#
_cell.length_a   1.000
_cell.length_b   1.000
_cell.length_c   1.000
_cell.angle_alpha   90.00
_cell.angle_beta   90.00
_cell.angle_gamma   90.00
#
_symmetry.space_group_name_H-M   'P 1'
#
loop_
_entity.id
_entity.type
_entity.pdbx_description
1 polymer ?
#
loop_
_entity_poly.entity_id
_entity_poly.type
_entity_poly.pdbx_seq_one_letter_code
_entity_poly.pdbx_strand_id
1 'polypeptide(L)'
;MHSVINIDQVKELGPDYGVKAFDGTGPYCFQSWSPRNEVVLTRHDGYNWGPSIYKDPTPKVDKIIWKIVPEESTRLTALQSGQADLSRYLPQWAIKDLKGDKRLSTSPC
;
A
#
# COMPACT_ATOMS: atom_id res chain seq x y z
N MET A 1 -6.95 10.28 13.20
CA MET A 1 -6.18 9.05 12.94
C MET A 1 -5.26 8.86 14.14
N HIS A 2 -5.60 7.96 15.05
CA HIS A 2 -4.76 7.66 16.21
C HIS A 2 -3.92 6.44 15.84
N SER A 3 -2.61 6.64 15.69
CA SER A 3 -1.65 5.56 15.40
C SER A 3 -0.95 5.18 16.69
N VAL A 4 -0.88 3.89 17.00
CA VAL A 4 -0.08 3.36 18.11
C VAL A 4 1.31 3.03 17.55
N ILE A 5 2.35 3.64 18.12
CA ILE A 5 3.74 3.54 17.67
C ILE A 5 4.65 2.99 18.77
N ASN A 6 5.72 2.30 18.40
CA ASN A 6 6.74 1.81 19.34
C ASN A 6 7.62 2.96 19.84
N ILE A 7 7.45 3.34 21.11
CA ILE A 7 8.15 4.48 21.71
C ILE A 7 9.67 4.26 21.84
N ASP A 8 10.12 3.01 21.99
CA ASP A 8 11.54 2.71 22.14
C ASP A 8 12.26 2.91 20.80
N GLN A 9 11.64 2.46 19.69
CA GLN A 9 12.15 2.72 18.35
C GLN A 9 12.16 4.23 18.01
N VAL A 10 11.13 4.96 18.45
CA VAL A 10 11.09 6.43 18.29
C VAL A 10 12.25 7.10 19.02
N LYS A 11 12.53 6.69 20.26
CA LYS A 11 13.65 7.24 21.05
C LYS A 11 15.00 6.89 20.44
N GLU A 12 15.16 5.66 19.93
CA GLU A 12 16.40 5.19 19.31
C GLU A 12 16.71 5.93 18.01
N LEU A 13 15.71 6.08 17.13
CA LEU A 13 15.91 6.66 15.79
C LEU A 13 15.77 8.18 15.77
N GLY A 14 15.04 8.77 16.72
CA GLY A 14 14.81 10.21 16.79
C GLY A 14 14.30 10.78 15.45
N PRO A 15 15.02 11.74 14.81
CA PRO A 15 14.63 12.31 13.52
C PRO A 15 14.53 11.32 12.36
N ASP A 16 15.19 10.17 12.47
CA ASP A 16 15.18 9.13 11.42
C ASP A 16 13.98 8.17 11.54
N TYR A 17 13.17 8.28 12.59
CA TYR A 17 11.94 7.50 12.74
C TYR A 17 10.96 7.82 11.61
N GLY A 18 10.34 6.79 11.03
CA GLY A 18 9.49 6.91 9.85
C GLY A 18 10.26 6.98 8.53
N VAL A 19 11.58 7.17 8.56
CA VAL A 19 12.45 7.13 7.39
C VAL A 19 13.18 5.79 7.30
N LYS A 20 13.92 5.45 8.36
CA LYS A 20 14.72 4.22 8.43
C LYS A 20 13.91 3.01 8.88
N ALA A 21 12.94 3.23 9.76
CA ALA A 21 12.05 2.21 10.26
C ALA A 21 10.76 2.85 10.79
N PHE A 22 9.69 2.06 10.77
CA PHE A 22 8.40 2.42 11.31
C PHE A 22 7.76 1.16 11.91
N ASP A 23 7.53 1.18 13.21
CA ASP A 23 6.93 0.08 13.95
C ASP A 23 5.60 0.52 14.58
N GLY A 24 4.54 -0.13 14.12
CA GLY A 24 3.16 0.13 14.53
C GLY A 24 2.35 -1.15 14.54
N THR A 25 1.09 -1.05 14.98
CA THR A 25 0.25 -2.24 15.26
C THR A 25 -0.60 -2.70 14.08
N GLY A 26 -0.21 -2.35 12.85
CA GLY A 26 -0.97 -2.66 11.64
C GLY A 26 -0.80 -4.11 11.14
N PRO A 27 -1.58 -4.49 10.11
CA PRO A 27 -1.48 -5.81 9.47
C PRO A 27 -0.25 -6.00 8.57
N TYR A 28 0.54 -4.96 8.35
CA TYR A 28 1.77 -5.02 7.56
C TYR A 28 2.91 -4.34 8.30
N CYS A 29 4.09 -4.95 8.23
CA CYS A 29 5.34 -4.45 8.80
C CYS A 29 6.10 -3.63 7.75
N PHE A 30 6.76 -2.56 8.19
CA PHE A 30 7.66 -1.79 7.34
C PHE A 30 8.89 -2.63 6.96
N GLN A 31 9.18 -2.76 5.66
CA GLN A 31 10.39 -3.41 5.17
C GLN A 31 11.43 -2.37 4.72
N SER A 32 11.04 -1.44 3.85
CA SER A 32 11.94 -0.39 3.38
C SER A 32 11.20 0.80 2.78
N TRP A 33 11.90 1.92 2.69
CA TRP A 33 11.48 3.08 1.91
C TRP A 33 12.64 3.61 1.07
N SER A 34 12.39 3.74 -0.22
CA SER A 34 13.27 4.44 -1.15
C SER A 34 12.59 5.76 -1.55
N PRO A 35 13.11 6.92 -1.10
CA PRO A 35 12.50 8.21 -1.37
C PRO A 35 12.24 8.43 -2.87
N ARG A 36 11.04 8.91 -3.19
CA ARG A 36 10.55 9.16 -4.58
C ARG A 36 10.49 7.91 -5.48
N ASN A 37 10.71 6.72 -4.93
CA ASN A 37 10.65 5.46 -5.68
C ASN A 37 9.54 4.56 -5.15
N GLU A 38 9.73 3.96 -3.97
CA GLU A 38 8.78 2.98 -3.44
C GLU A 38 8.83 2.83 -1.91
N VAL A 39 7.71 2.39 -1.34
CA VAL A 39 7.63 1.84 0.02
C VAL A 39 7.33 0.36 -0.10
N VAL A 40 8.03 -0.45 0.68
CA VAL A 40 7.84 -1.90 0.72
C VAL A 40 7.38 -2.31 2.10
N LEU A 41 6.27 -3.05 2.16
CA LEU A 41 5.71 -3.62 3.37
C LEU A 41 5.56 -5.14 3.23
N THR A 42 5.75 -5.86 4.31
CA THR A 42 5.55 -7.32 4.38
C THR A 42 4.41 -7.67 5.33
N ARG A 43 3.78 -8.80 5.11
CA ARG A 43 2.70 -9.29 5.96
C ARG A 43 3.13 -9.40 7.42
N HIS A 44 2.27 -8.96 8.34
CA HIS A 44 2.44 -9.20 9.77
C HIS A 44 1.74 -10.51 10.15
N ASP A 45 2.49 -11.62 10.20
CA ASP A 45 1.92 -12.96 10.48
C ASP A 45 1.27 -13.09 11.86
N GLY A 46 1.65 -12.24 12.82
CA GLY A 46 1.07 -12.18 14.17
C GLY A 46 -0.19 -11.33 14.32
N TYR A 47 -0.68 -10.69 13.26
CA TYR A 47 -1.81 -9.77 13.33
C TYR A 47 -3.14 -10.53 13.51
N ASN A 48 -3.70 -10.51 14.73
CA ASN A 48 -4.96 -11.20 15.07
C ASN A 48 -6.03 -10.31 15.72
N TRP A 49 -5.73 -9.02 15.96
CA TRP A 49 -6.62 -8.07 16.65
C TRP A 49 -7.42 -7.18 15.68
N GLY A 50 -7.50 -7.55 14.40
CA GLY A 50 -8.22 -6.77 13.41
C GLY A 50 -9.71 -6.57 13.73
N PRO A 51 -10.37 -5.58 13.10
CA PRO A 51 -11.77 -5.27 13.38
C PRO A 51 -12.70 -6.48 13.25
N SER A 52 -13.66 -6.61 14.16
CA SER A 52 -14.62 -7.73 14.20
C SER A 52 -15.58 -7.80 12.99
N ILE A 53 -15.62 -6.75 12.17
CA ILE A 53 -16.34 -6.74 10.88
C ILE A 53 -15.72 -7.70 9.86
N TYR A 54 -14.47 -8.11 10.04
CA TYR A 54 -13.81 -9.08 9.19
C TYR A 54 -13.98 -10.48 9.78
N LYS A 55 -14.47 -11.43 8.97
CA LYS A 55 -14.54 -12.85 9.37
C LYS A 55 -13.17 -13.43 9.69
N ASP A 56 -12.15 -12.94 8.99
CA ASP A 56 -10.76 -13.32 9.18
C ASP A 56 -9.92 -12.04 9.08
N PRO A 57 -9.31 -11.59 10.20
CA PRO A 57 -8.51 -10.37 10.23
C PRO A 57 -7.12 -10.55 9.59
N THR A 58 -6.75 -11.78 9.22
CA THR A 58 -5.41 -12.09 8.71
C THR A 58 -5.19 -11.40 7.35
N PRO A 59 -4.11 -10.61 7.21
CA PRO A 59 -3.73 -10.04 5.91
C PRO A 59 -3.51 -11.13 4.85
N LYS A 60 -4.05 -10.93 3.65
CA LYS A 60 -4.08 -11.94 2.58
C LYS A 60 -2.96 -11.81 1.55
N VAL A 61 -2.28 -10.66 1.54
CA VAL A 61 -1.18 -10.39 0.61
C VAL A 61 0.14 -10.52 1.37
N ASP A 62 1.13 -11.18 0.78
CA ASP A 62 2.43 -11.38 1.42
C ASP A 62 3.26 -10.10 1.47
N LYS A 63 3.16 -9.28 0.41
CA LYS A 63 3.99 -8.10 0.20
C LYS A 63 3.22 -7.00 -0.51
N ILE A 64 3.34 -5.78 0.00
CA ILE A 64 2.82 -4.57 -0.66
C ILE A 64 4.01 -3.74 -1.13
N ILE A 65 4.04 -3.41 -2.42
CA ILE A 65 5.02 -2.48 -3.00
C ILE A 65 4.26 -1.26 -3.49
N TRP A 66 4.36 -0.16 -2.74
CA TRP A 66 3.76 1.11 -3.10
C TRP A 66 4.74 1.91 -3.96
N LYS A 67 4.57 1.88 -5.28
CA LYS A 67 5.43 2.63 -6.21
C LYS A 67 4.92 4.04 -6.45
N ILE A 68 5.84 5.00 -6.49
CA ILE A 68 5.56 6.39 -6.82
C ILE A 68 5.71 6.55 -8.33
N VAL A 69 4.58 6.69 -9.03
CA VAL A 69 4.54 6.89 -10.49
C VAL A 69 3.77 8.18 -10.77
N PRO A 70 4.45 9.32 -11.00
CA PRO A 70 3.79 10.62 -11.16
C PRO A 70 2.90 10.71 -12.40
N GLU A 71 3.34 10.13 -13.51
CA GLU A 71 2.65 10.19 -14.80
C GLU A 71 1.45 9.25 -14.86
N GLU A 72 0.27 9.80 -15.22
CA GLU A 72 -0.98 9.03 -15.23
C GLU A 72 -1.04 7.97 -16.33
N SER A 73 -0.50 8.27 -17.52
CA SER A 73 -0.43 7.32 -18.63
C SER A 73 0.48 6.14 -18.32
N THR A 74 1.54 6.36 -17.53
CA THR A 74 2.42 5.29 -17.06
C THR A 74 1.69 4.38 -16.07
N ARG A 75 0.90 4.94 -15.14
CA ARG A 75 0.06 4.13 -14.23
C ARG A 75 -0.97 3.29 -14.99
N LEU A 76 -1.61 3.87 -16.00
CA LEU A 76 -2.56 3.16 -16.86
C LEU A 76 -1.90 1.98 -17.58
N THR A 77 -0.74 2.22 -18.20
CA THR A 77 0.02 1.18 -18.91
C THR A 77 0.46 0.05 -17.97
N ALA A 78 0.90 0.39 -16.76
CA ALA A 78 1.29 -0.59 -15.75
C ALA A 78 0.12 -1.51 -15.35
N LEU A 79 -1.09 -0.96 -15.19
CA LEU A 79 -2.29 -1.76 -14.92
C LEU A 79 -2.68 -2.66 -16.10
N GLN A 80 -2.71 -2.11 -17.32
CA GLN A 80 -3.10 -2.87 -18.52
C GLN A 80 -2.15 -4.03 -18.84
N SER A 81 -0.86 -3.84 -18.55
CA SER A 81 0.19 -4.86 -18.71
C SER A 81 0.30 -5.84 -17.55
N GLY A 82 -0.41 -5.61 -16.43
CA GLY A 82 -0.33 -6.44 -15.22
C GLY A 82 0.93 -6.22 -14.39
N GLN A 83 1.68 -5.14 -14.62
CA GLN A 83 2.82 -4.73 -13.78
C GLN A 83 2.39 -4.08 -12.46
N ALA A 84 1.14 -3.62 -12.38
CA ALA A 84 0.52 -3.11 -11.17
C ALA A 84 -0.84 -3.79 -10.97
N ASP A 85 -1.17 -4.10 -9.71
CA ASP A 85 -2.46 -4.70 -9.35
C ASP A 85 -3.54 -3.63 -9.07
N LEU A 86 -3.12 -2.45 -8.60
CA LEU A 86 -4.02 -1.38 -8.17
C LEU A 86 -3.40 0.00 -8.41
N SER A 87 -4.23 0.95 -8.85
CA SER A 87 -3.90 2.38 -8.84
C SER A 87 -5.07 3.18 -8.29
N ARG A 88 -4.80 4.10 -7.35
CA ARG A 88 -5.79 5.06 -6.85
C ARG A 88 -6.10 6.17 -7.86
N TYR A 89 -5.13 6.52 -8.70
CA TYR A 89 -5.22 7.65 -9.62
C TYR A 89 -5.09 7.15 -11.05
N LEU A 90 -6.17 7.30 -11.82
CA LEU A 90 -6.25 6.95 -13.23
C LEU A 90 -6.65 8.18 -14.05
N PRO A 91 -6.16 8.29 -15.30
CA PRO A 91 -6.63 9.35 -16.19
C PRO A 91 -8.14 9.23 -16.41
N GLN A 92 -8.88 10.32 -16.27
CA GLN A 92 -10.34 10.30 -16.40
C GLN A 92 -10.79 9.81 -17.78
N TRP A 93 -10.05 10.18 -18.83
CA TRP A 93 -10.34 9.78 -20.20
C TRP A 93 -10.28 8.26 -20.41
N ALA A 94 -9.45 7.55 -19.63
CA ALA A 94 -9.29 6.10 -19.77
C ALA A 94 -10.35 5.29 -19.00
N ILE A 95 -11.10 5.89 -18.08
CA ILE A 95 -12.05 5.16 -17.20
C ILE A 95 -13.11 4.43 -18.03
N LYS A 96 -13.60 5.05 -19.10
CA LYS A 96 -14.61 4.44 -19.97
C LYS A 96 -14.10 3.15 -20.62
N ASP A 97 -12.87 3.18 -21.12
CA ASP A 97 -12.26 2.03 -21.80
C ASP A 97 -11.88 0.94 -20.79
N LEU A 98 -11.40 1.33 -19.61
CA LEU A 98 -11.07 0.40 -18.51
C LEU A 98 -12.27 -0.39 -18.00
N LYS A 99 -13.48 0.20 -17.99
CA LYS A 99 -14.72 -0.52 -17.65
C LYS A 99 -15.06 -1.64 -18.64
N GLY A 100 -14.53 -1.57 -19.86
CA GLY A 100 -14.69 -2.60 -20.88
C GLY A 100 -13.70 -3.76 -20.75
N ASP A 101 -12.57 -3.59 -20.05
CA ASP A 101 -11.59 -4.65 -19.84
C ASP A 101 -12.08 -5.60 -18.74
N LYS A 102 -12.32 -6.87 -19.09
CA LYS A 102 -12.81 -7.90 -18.15
C LYS A 102 -11.83 -8.22 -17.02
N ARG A 103 -10.57 -7.82 -17.14
CA ARG A 103 -9.52 -8.07 -16.14
C ARG A 103 -9.42 -6.97 -15.11
N LEU A 104 -9.99 -5.79 -15.38
CA LEU A 104 -9.86 -4.61 -14.54
C LEU A 104 -11.24 -4.19 -14.02
N SER A 105 -11.26 -3.69 -12.78
CA SER A 105 -12.46 -3.13 -12.17
C SER A 105 -12.19 -1.70 -11.76
N THR A 106 -13.11 -0.80 -12.09
CA THR A 106 -13.06 0.61 -11.67
C THR A 106 -14.21 0.88 -10.72
N SER A 107 -13.91 1.39 -9.54
CA SER A 107 -14.92 1.85 -8.58
C SER A 107 -14.88 3.38 -8.50
N PRO A 108 -16.04 4.06 -8.52
CA PRO A 108 -16.07 5.47 -8.12
C PRO A 108 -15.67 5.58 -6.65
N CYS A 109 -14.98 6.68 -6.30
CA CYS A 109 -14.70 7.04 -4.90
C CYS A 109 -15.99 7.30 -4.12
#